data_AF-A0A949XJU7-F1
#
_entry.id   AF-A0A949XJU7-F1
#
_cell.length_a   1.000
_cell.length_b   1.000
_cell.length_c   1.000
_cell.angle_alpha   90.00
_cell.angle_beta   90.00
_cell.angle_gamma   90.00
#
_symmetry.space_group_name_H-M   'P 1'
#
loop_
_entity.id
_entity.type
_entity.pdbx_description
1 polymer ?
#
loop_
_entity_poly.entity_id
_entity_poly.type
_entity_poly.pdbx_seq_one_letter_code
_entity_poly.pdbx_strand_id
1 'polypeptide(L)'
;MGLGKDRDRLAVLIARGDDMISDTSQVVAGSIDSFAYCELARGWLFRGRVTCSWEADEGPDTAEIRFETADIVGAPIALFHRRDDLGERGLGLILYVRGDAGDFGSLVSIELRREKNSSVIDGSRAIKRNADEQRRGVPALIEQTPPGLARNTLRNLLARQPWRGGDTLTALSDPVHLHFDEVICCPPDGMVLIGWILARPGRALTIALRGQNGSAPLDFKRAIRSDRLDVIQNFGAERGFDDVCCGFILYVPHRYSIGDRPYLEIETDLGEIAYKPLAEPKLEGMAALKRLAGDFDLAYNDLARSFDQTIGPALLRINRHRLARQPHFKEVEFGEVNAALRFSLIIPMYGRIDLIEAQLALLSIHPPVSEYEFIYVLDDPPKRREAERLFDSVYRRFRIPFRALFLEDNVGFGRASNIGLRAANGRYVCFLNSDVFPRTADWPERLAAPLGKNPSLGAVGPLLLYEDGSVQHQGMTYKRLPELGNWLFCDHMGKGKRQSSDGGLRQCLAITGACMVMERDLAREMGGFHEEYLNDFEDADLCLRLHERGLDCAVDLSVELYHLERKSHPGSAKTWSRNITFYNAWLHNRLWEQAIVSRLSPAISCSPPGAPALAEQTTA
;
A
#
# COMPACT_ATOMS: atom_id res chain seq x y z
N MET A 1 3.66 74.95 -16.34
CA MET A 1 3.01 75.15 -15.03
C MET A 1 2.94 73.77 -14.39
N GLY A 2 3.35 73.50 -13.14
CA GLY A 2 3.89 74.34 -12.06
C GLY A 2 3.54 73.65 -10.73
N LEU A 3 4.49 72.93 -10.10
CA LEU A 3 5.24 73.37 -8.90
C LEU A 3 4.38 73.70 -7.66
N GLY A 4 4.63 72.95 -6.57
CA GLY A 4 4.10 73.16 -5.21
C GLY A 4 3.53 71.84 -4.65
N LYS A 5 3.97 71.22 -3.54
CA LYS A 5 4.51 71.61 -2.20
C LYS A 5 3.48 71.75 -1.08
N ASP A 6 3.79 71.02 0.00
CA ASP A 6 3.67 71.37 1.42
C ASP A 6 2.29 71.75 2.03
N ARG A 7 1.86 70.89 2.98
CA ARG A 7 1.47 71.23 4.38
C ARG A 7 0.05 71.71 4.78
N ASP A 8 -0.47 70.94 5.74
CA ASP A 8 -1.02 71.34 7.05
C ASP A 8 -2.42 71.97 7.23
N ARG A 9 -3.21 71.28 8.10
CA ARG A 9 -4.35 71.76 8.92
C ARG A 9 -5.67 72.06 8.16
N LEU A 10 -6.87 72.02 8.76
CA LEU A 10 -7.35 71.64 10.11
C LEU A 10 -8.28 70.39 9.96
N ALA A 11 -8.45 69.44 10.90
CA ALA A 11 -8.71 69.47 12.35
C ALA A 11 -10.15 69.95 12.72
N VAL A 12 -10.69 69.45 13.87
CA VAL A 12 -12.08 69.55 14.43
C VAL A 12 -12.94 68.31 14.13
N LEU A 13 -13.67 67.63 15.05
CA LEU A 13 -13.81 67.52 16.54
C LEU A 13 -14.78 66.30 16.81
N ILE A 14 -15.04 65.67 17.98
CA ILE A 14 -14.70 65.79 19.42
C ILE A 14 -14.86 64.41 20.13
N ALA A 15 -14.29 64.23 21.34
CA ALA A 15 -14.70 63.31 22.45
C ALA A 15 -14.53 61.76 22.31
N ARG A 16 -14.20 61.00 23.37
CA ARG A 16 -13.85 61.31 24.80
C ARG A 16 -13.20 60.08 25.51
N GLY A 17 -12.32 60.30 26.49
CA GLY A 17 -11.85 59.26 27.43
C GLY A 17 -10.79 58.35 26.81
N ASP A 18 -9.48 58.63 26.85
CA ASP A 18 -8.61 58.94 28.01
C ASP A 18 -8.59 57.73 28.99
N ASP A 19 -7.46 57.04 29.24
CA ASP A 19 -6.05 57.39 28.99
C ASP A 19 -5.35 56.65 27.83
N MET A 20 -4.35 57.33 27.23
CA MET A 20 -3.35 56.79 26.30
C MET A 20 -2.11 57.71 26.29
N ILE A 21 -0.94 57.18 25.87
CA ILE A 21 0.41 57.84 25.87
C ILE A 21 0.99 57.96 27.29
N SER A 22 2.15 57.38 27.62
CA SER A 22 3.40 57.15 26.86
C SER A 22 3.80 55.68 26.83
N ASP A 23 4.33 55.11 25.75
CA ASP A 23 5.64 55.39 25.14
C ASP A 23 6.80 55.46 26.15
N THR A 24 7.01 54.33 26.84
CA THR A 24 8.32 54.00 27.44
C THR A 24 9.03 52.97 26.57
N SER A 25 9.96 53.47 25.76
CA SER A 25 10.85 52.68 24.92
C SER A 25 11.64 51.62 25.70
N GLN A 26 11.88 50.48 25.04
CA GLN A 26 12.82 49.41 25.41
C GLN A 26 12.49 48.58 26.67
N VAL A 27 11.97 47.37 26.43
CA VAL A 27 12.42 46.18 27.17
C VAL A 27 13.25 45.32 26.21
N VAL A 28 14.49 45.75 25.95
CA VAL A 28 15.49 44.86 25.35
C VAL A 28 15.89 43.86 26.45
N ALA A 29 15.23 42.71 26.43
CA ALA A 29 15.35 41.69 27.46
C ALA A 29 16.65 40.88 27.36
N GLY A 30 17.50 41.15 26.36
CA GLY A 30 18.75 40.44 26.13
C GLY A 30 19.40 40.77 24.77
N SER A 31 20.54 40.12 24.51
CA SER A 31 21.19 40.10 23.19
C SER A 31 21.76 38.72 22.90
N ILE A 32 21.72 38.29 21.63
CA ILE A 32 22.44 37.10 21.17
C ILE A 32 23.91 37.43 20.88
N ASP A 33 24.80 36.53 21.27
CA ASP A 33 26.24 36.60 21.00
C ASP A 33 26.62 35.76 19.78
N SER A 34 26.07 34.54 19.66
CA SER A 34 26.31 33.63 18.53
C SER A 34 25.18 32.60 18.35
N PHE A 35 25.01 32.09 17.12
CA PHE A 35 24.02 31.04 16.80
C PHE A 35 24.51 30.05 15.74
N ALA A 36 23.96 28.84 15.74
CA ALA A 36 24.20 27.85 14.68
C ALA A 36 23.03 26.87 14.52
N TYR A 37 23.06 26.09 13.44
CA TYR A 37 22.20 24.93 13.26
C TYR A 37 22.89 23.65 13.73
N CYS A 38 22.19 22.80 14.48
CA CYS A 38 22.69 21.54 14.99
C CYS A 38 22.05 20.37 14.25
N GLU A 39 22.69 19.88 13.18
CA GLU A 39 22.14 18.89 12.23
C GLU A 39 21.61 17.61 12.89
N LEU A 40 22.33 17.04 13.87
CA LEU A 40 21.92 15.82 14.58
C LEU A 40 20.80 16.05 15.61
N ALA A 41 20.63 17.28 16.10
CA ALA A 41 19.53 17.67 16.99
C ALA A 41 18.25 18.04 16.21
N ARG A 42 18.41 18.54 14.98
CA ARG A 42 17.39 19.16 14.12
C ARG A 42 16.76 20.38 14.78
N GLY A 43 17.59 21.38 15.00
CA GLY A 43 17.20 22.66 15.57
C GLY A 43 18.33 23.67 15.60
N TRP A 44 17.94 24.90 15.90
CA TRP A 44 18.81 26.05 16.00
C TRP A 44 19.18 26.29 17.47
N LEU A 45 20.46 26.57 17.69
CA LEU A 45 21.05 26.79 19.00
C LEU A 45 21.65 28.20 19.06
N PHE A 46 21.19 28.97 20.04
CA PHE A 46 21.56 30.36 20.27
C PHE A 46 22.22 30.50 21.64
N ARG A 47 23.25 31.34 21.70
CA ARG A 47 23.97 31.71 22.92
C ARG A 47 23.89 33.23 23.06
N GLY A 48 23.62 33.71 24.27
CA GLY A 48 23.48 35.13 24.52
C GLY A 48 23.44 35.49 26.00
N ARG A 49 22.70 36.56 26.30
CA ARG A 49 22.40 37.05 27.65
C ARG A 49 20.98 37.59 27.72
N VAL A 50 20.40 37.56 28.92
CA VAL A 50 19.13 38.21 29.26
C VAL A 50 19.25 39.10 30.49
N THR A 51 18.42 40.13 30.58
CA THR A 51 18.37 41.11 31.67
C THR A 51 17.20 40.88 32.64
N CYS A 52 16.22 40.05 32.26
CA CYS A 52 15.07 39.70 33.07
C CYS A 52 15.28 38.41 33.88
N SER A 53 14.69 38.36 35.09
CA SER A 53 14.74 37.22 36.00
C SER A 53 13.71 36.15 35.61
N TRP A 54 14.09 35.29 34.66
CA TRP A 54 13.44 33.98 34.50
C TRP A 54 13.83 33.09 35.69
N GLU A 55 12.87 32.51 36.38
CA GLU A 55 13.16 31.48 37.39
C GLU A 55 13.67 30.21 36.69
N ALA A 56 14.70 29.58 37.27
CA ALA A 56 15.56 28.66 36.52
C ALA A 56 14.87 27.36 36.07
N ASP A 57 13.80 26.96 36.75
CA ASP A 57 13.00 25.78 36.42
C ASP A 57 11.74 26.13 35.58
N GLU A 58 11.49 27.41 35.32
CA GLU A 58 10.24 27.94 34.74
C GLU A 58 10.46 28.73 33.42
N GLY A 59 11.21 28.13 32.50
CA GLY A 59 11.53 28.71 31.18
C GLY A 59 10.31 28.94 30.26
N PRO A 60 10.50 29.69 29.15
CA PRO A 60 9.42 30.12 28.26
C PRO A 60 8.66 28.98 27.54
N ASP A 61 7.34 29.13 27.41
CA ASP A 61 6.46 28.17 26.73
C ASP A 61 6.73 28.12 25.21
N THR A 62 7.02 29.29 24.62
CA THR A 62 7.23 29.46 23.18
C THR A 62 8.35 30.44 22.87
N ALA A 63 9.04 30.17 21.75
CA ALA A 63 10.01 31.06 21.14
C ALA A 63 9.63 31.31 19.67
N GLU A 64 9.66 32.57 19.26
CA GLU A 64 9.51 33.04 17.88
C GLU A 64 10.83 33.70 17.45
N ILE A 65 11.59 32.98 16.62
CA ILE A 65 12.87 33.41 16.08
C ILE A 65 12.61 33.99 14.69
N ARG A 66 12.94 35.25 14.47
CA ARG A 66 12.81 35.91 13.15
C ARG A 66 14.18 36.07 12.51
N PHE A 67 14.33 35.57 11.29
CA PHE A 67 15.48 35.83 10.41
C PHE A 67 15.06 36.75 9.24
N GLU A 68 16.01 37.13 8.38
CA GLU A 68 15.73 38.00 7.24
C GLU A 68 14.79 37.38 6.18
N THR A 69 14.71 36.05 6.07
CA THR A 69 13.88 35.37 5.05
C THR A 69 12.95 34.27 5.58
N ALA A 70 12.93 34.00 6.89
CA ALA A 70 12.07 32.98 7.49
C ALA A 70 11.90 33.20 9.01
N ASP A 71 10.76 32.78 9.54
CA ASP A 71 10.50 32.73 10.99
C ASP A 71 10.42 31.26 11.46
N ILE A 72 10.91 30.99 12.67
CA ILE A 72 10.82 29.67 13.33
C ILE A 72 10.07 29.84 14.65
N VAL A 73 8.95 29.15 14.79
CA VAL A 73 8.11 29.16 16.00
C VAL A 73 8.07 27.76 16.60
N GLY A 74 8.34 27.63 17.90
CA GLY A 74 8.26 26.35 18.60
C GLY A 74 8.44 26.46 20.11
N ALA A 75 8.25 25.33 20.79
CA ALA A 75 8.60 25.21 22.21
C ALA A 75 10.14 25.18 22.36
N PRO A 76 10.75 26.09 23.14
CA PRO A 76 12.18 26.13 23.33
C PRO A 76 12.66 25.19 24.44
N ILE A 77 13.96 24.89 24.43
CA ILE A 77 14.69 24.49 25.63
C ILE A 77 15.63 25.64 25.97
N ALA A 78 15.29 26.40 27.02
CA ALA A 78 16.10 27.50 27.54
C ALA A 78 16.87 27.04 28.77
N LEU A 79 18.13 27.48 28.90
CA LEU A 79 18.93 27.36 30.11
C LEU A 79 19.55 28.71 30.46
N PHE A 80 19.57 29.02 31.75
CA PHE A 80 20.16 30.22 32.30
C PHE A 80 21.37 29.88 33.17
N HIS A 81 22.48 30.63 33.02
CA HIS A 81 23.70 30.46 33.81
C HIS A 81 24.27 31.80 34.26
N ARG A 82 25.13 31.80 35.29
CA ARG A 82 25.87 33.00 35.71
C ARG A 82 26.95 33.35 34.69
N ARG A 83 27.20 34.65 34.52
CA ARG A 83 28.18 35.23 33.60
C ARG A 83 28.94 36.34 34.31
N ASP A 84 30.26 36.19 34.41
CA ASP A 84 31.11 37.10 35.20
C ASP A 84 31.11 38.54 34.66
N ASP A 85 30.84 38.72 33.36
CA ASP A 85 30.71 40.03 32.70
C ASP A 85 29.36 40.73 32.97
N LEU A 86 28.37 40.03 33.55
CA LEU A 86 27.05 40.58 33.87
C LEU A 86 26.84 40.81 35.37
N GLY A 87 27.50 40.01 36.22
CA GLY A 87 27.29 40.05 37.67
C GLY A 87 25.84 39.74 38.03
N GLU A 88 25.19 40.65 38.77
CA GLU A 88 23.75 40.54 39.11
C GLU A 88 22.83 41.28 38.12
N ARG A 89 23.36 41.82 37.01
CA ARG A 89 22.59 42.63 36.03
C ARG A 89 21.97 41.80 34.90
N GLY A 90 22.12 40.48 34.93
CA GLY A 90 21.59 39.58 33.90
C GLY A 90 22.19 38.17 34.00
N LEU A 91 21.64 37.27 33.18
CA LEU A 91 22.06 35.87 33.09
C LEU A 91 22.56 35.55 31.67
N GLY A 92 23.49 34.61 31.55
CA GLY A 92 23.81 34.00 30.27
C GLY A 92 22.67 33.09 29.83
N LEU A 93 22.30 33.15 28.55
CA LEU A 93 21.25 32.34 27.94
C LEU A 93 21.86 31.31 26.97
N ILE A 94 21.41 30.08 27.08
CA ILE A 94 21.51 29.06 26.03
C ILE A 94 20.07 28.72 25.63
N LEU A 95 19.73 28.86 24.35
CA LEU A 95 18.39 28.62 23.83
C LEU A 95 18.47 27.65 22.64
N TYR A 96 17.71 26.56 22.71
CA TYR A 96 17.53 25.63 21.60
C TYR A 96 16.07 25.62 21.14
N VAL A 97 15.85 25.66 19.82
CA VAL A 97 14.51 25.54 19.22
C VAL A 97 14.57 24.58 18.04
N ARG A 98 13.65 23.60 18.01
CA ARG A 98 13.50 22.67 16.88
C ARG A 98 13.11 23.42 15.61
N GLY A 99 13.72 23.06 14.48
CA GLY A 99 13.43 23.65 13.18
C GLY A 99 14.27 23.02 12.07
N ASP A 100 13.91 23.31 10.83
CA ASP A 100 14.60 22.81 9.65
C ASP A 100 15.91 23.57 9.37
N ALA A 101 16.76 22.91 8.60
CA ALA A 101 17.97 23.51 8.06
C ALA A 101 17.62 24.45 6.90
N GLY A 102 18.23 25.64 6.89
CA GLY A 102 18.13 26.57 5.77
C GLY A 102 19.27 27.59 5.78
N ASP A 103 19.32 28.39 4.74
CA ASP A 103 19.96 29.71 4.77
C ASP A 103 18.83 30.74 4.87
N PHE A 104 18.66 31.31 6.06
CA PHE A 104 17.57 32.25 6.36
C PHE A 104 18.06 33.70 6.43
N GLY A 105 19.32 33.94 6.06
CA GLY A 105 20.00 35.23 6.23
C GLY A 105 20.39 35.51 7.69
N SER A 106 20.44 36.79 8.04
CA SER A 106 20.79 37.25 9.38
C SER A 106 19.67 36.98 10.38
N LEU A 107 20.03 36.75 11.65
CA LEU A 107 19.08 36.80 12.76
C LEU A 107 18.60 38.25 12.95
N VAL A 108 17.30 38.46 13.19
CA VAL A 108 16.67 39.77 13.39
C VAL A 108 16.17 39.96 14.82
N SER A 109 15.51 38.95 15.40
CA SER A 109 15.02 39.00 16.78
C SER A 109 14.67 37.61 17.30
N ILE A 110 14.72 37.41 18.62
CA ILE A 110 14.07 36.27 19.27
C ILE A 110 13.09 36.78 20.30
N GLU A 111 11.81 36.42 20.16
CA GLU A 111 10.76 36.74 21.11
C GLU A 111 10.41 35.49 21.93
N LEU A 112 10.60 35.56 23.24
CA LEU A 112 10.26 34.51 24.20
C LEU A 112 8.95 34.88 24.89
N ARG A 113 7.98 33.97 24.95
CA ARG A 113 6.67 34.20 25.59
C ARG A 113 6.34 33.12 26.61
N ARG A 114 5.75 33.54 27.75
CA ARG A 114 5.19 32.67 28.79
C ARG A 114 3.98 33.33 29.43
N GLU A 115 2.83 32.68 29.40
CA GLU A 115 1.53 33.27 29.78
C GLU A 115 1.30 34.70 29.21
N LYS A 116 1.32 35.73 30.07
CA LYS A 116 1.19 37.16 29.72
C LYS A 116 2.53 37.88 29.55
N ASN A 117 3.64 37.24 29.93
CA ASN A 117 4.98 37.82 29.87
C ASN A 117 5.61 37.55 28.51
N SER A 118 6.19 38.58 27.90
CA SER A 118 7.03 38.48 26.71
C SER A 118 8.40 39.11 26.98
N SER A 119 9.41 38.66 26.24
CA SER A 119 10.77 39.19 26.32
C SER A 119 11.39 39.14 24.93
N VAL A 120 11.72 40.32 24.38
CA VAL A 120 12.40 40.44 23.08
C VAL A 120 13.90 40.53 23.30
N ILE A 121 14.63 39.59 22.71
CA ILE A 121 16.08 39.51 22.69
C ILE A 121 16.54 40.01 21.31
N ASP A 122 17.44 41.00 21.31
CA ASP A 122 17.89 41.63 20.07
C ASP A 122 18.79 40.71 19.24
N GLY A 123 18.41 40.55 17.97
CA GLY A 123 19.17 39.85 16.94
C GLY A 123 19.94 40.85 16.10
N SER A 124 21.09 41.29 16.59
CA SER A 124 21.92 42.23 15.84
C SER A 124 22.36 41.64 14.50
N ARG A 125 22.08 42.35 13.40
CA ARG A 125 22.44 41.94 12.02
C ARG A 125 23.95 41.72 11.77
N ALA A 126 24.80 42.06 12.74
CA ALA A 126 26.23 41.78 12.71
C ALA A 126 26.60 40.35 13.18
N ILE A 127 25.68 39.64 13.85
CA ILE A 127 25.93 38.30 14.39
C ILE A 127 25.98 37.29 13.25
N LYS A 128 27.14 36.65 13.05
CA LYS A 128 27.32 35.60 12.05
C LYS A 128 27.03 34.22 12.63
N ARG A 129 26.38 33.38 11.83
CA ARG A 129 26.21 31.93 12.09
C ARG A 129 27.58 31.28 12.33
N ASN A 130 27.83 30.78 13.54
CA ASN A 130 29.15 30.30 13.98
C ASN A 130 29.10 28.87 14.52
N ALA A 131 29.40 27.89 13.66
CA ALA A 131 29.33 26.46 14.01
C ALA A 131 30.47 25.97 14.91
N ASP A 132 31.67 26.59 14.85
CA ASP A 132 32.85 26.06 15.56
C ASP A 132 32.96 26.55 17.02
N GLU A 133 32.43 27.73 17.34
CA GLU A 133 32.32 28.22 18.71
C GLU A 133 31.34 27.34 19.52
N GLN A 134 30.21 26.99 18.90
CA GLN A 134 29.18 26.10 19.46
C GLN A 134 29.75 24.71 19.79
N ARG A 135 30.60 24.15 18.92
CA ARG A 135 31.29 22.85 19.12
C ARG A 135 32.28 22.81 20.29
N ARG A 136 32.73 23.97 20.81
CA ARG A 136 33.77 24.02 21.87
C ARG A 136 33.29 24.61 23.18
N GLY A 137 32.41 25.61 23.16
CA GLY A 137 32.02 26.36 24.36
C GLY A 137 30.80 25.79 25.09
N VAL A 138 29.73 25.46 24.36
CA VAL A 138 28.40 25.27 24.98
C VAL A 138 28.29 24.09 25.95
N PRO A 139 28.89 22.90 25.73
CA PRO A 139 28.84 21.82 26.71
C PRO A 139 29.36 22.23 28.10
N ALA A 140 30.43 23.03 28.16
CA ALA A 140 30.98 23.52 29.42
C ALA A 140 30.10 24.58 30.11
N LEU A 141 29.23 25.28 29.37
CA LEU A 141 28.24 26.21 29.92
C LEU A 141 26.98 25.48 30.40
N ILE A 142 26.56 24.40 29.74
CA ILE A 142 25.45 23.54 30.19
C ILE A 142 25.76 22.91 31.56
N GLU A 143 27.01 22.54 31.82
CA GLU A 143 27.40 22.01 33.13
C GLU A 143 27.37 23.06 34.26
N GLN A 144 27.27 24.37 33.93
CA GLN A 144 27.15 25.50 34.87
C GLN A 144 25.70 25.90 35.19
N THR A 145 24.70 25.37 34.48
CA THR A 145 23.28 25.68 34.74
C THR A 145 22.75 24.80 35.89
N PRO A 146 21.63 25.13 36.56
CA PRO A 146 21.02 24.24 37.54
C PRO A 146 20.70 22.83 37.00
N PRO A 147 20.72 21.79 37.84
CA PRO A 147 20.34 20.43 37.45
C PRO A 147 18.82 20.31 37.27
N GLY A 148 18.36 19.99 36.07
CA GLY A 148 16.93 19.86 35.75
C GLY A 148 16.69 19.19 34.40
N LEU A 149 15.43 18.99 34.04
CA LEU A 149 15.03 18.29 32.81
C LEU A 149 15.61 18.98 31.56
N ALA A 150 15.46 20.31 31.47
CA ALA A 150 15.99 21.10 30.35
C ALA A 150 17.52 20.92 30.16
N ARG A 151 18.30 20.90 31.26
CA ARG A 151 19.76 20.71 31.22
C ARG A 151 20.10 19.34 30.64
N ASN A 152 19.42 18.30 31.12
CA ASN A 152 19.61 16.93 30.66
C ASN A 152 19.22 16.77 29.18
N THR A 153 18.04 17.24 28.78
CA THR A 153 17.55 17.14 27.39
C THR A 153 18.46 17.89 26.41
N LEU A 154 18.90 19.11 26.75
CA LEU A 154 19.82 19.86 25.87
C LEU A 154 21.21 19.21 25.81
N ARG A 155 21.75 18.74 26.94
CA ARG A 155 23.02 17.99 26.95
C ARG A 155 22.94 16.75 26.04
N ASN A 156 21.84 16.00 26.12
CA ASN A 156 21.60 14.81 25.32
C ASN A 156 21.46 15.15 23.82
N LEU A 157 20.72 16.22 23.48
CA LEU A 157 20.58 16.74 22.10
C LEU A 157 21.92 17.11 21.45
N LEU A 158 22.86 17.68 22.21
CA LEU A 158 24.17 18.10 21.70
C LEU A 158 25.24 16.99 21.78
N ALA A 159 25.03 15.97 22.61
CA ALA A 159 25.90 14.79 22.67
C ALA A 159 25.67 13.79 21.52
N ARG A 160 24.56 13.91 20.78
CA ARG A 160 24.14 13.02 19.69
C ARG A 160 25.30 12.69 18.74
N GLN A 161 25.51 11.39 18.53
CA GLN A 161 26.50 10.87 17.59
C GLN A 161 25.83 10.47 16.27
N PRO A 162 26.50 10.62 15.11
CA PRO A 162 26.00 10.05 13.86
C PRO A 162 26.06 8.52 13.89
N TRP A 163 25.20 7.86 13.13
CA TRP A 163 25.21 6.39 13.02
C TRP A 163 26.54 5.88 12.45
N ARG A 164 27.04 4.76 13.00
CA ARG A 164 28.31 4.12 12.60
C ARG A 164 28.15 2.63 12.24
N GLY A 165 26.96 2.20 11.85
CA GLY A 165 26.66 0.81 11.46
C GLY A 165 26.10 -0.08 12.57
N GLY A 166 26.29 0.27 13.85
CA GLY A 166 25.85 -0.54 14.99
C GLY A 166 24.38 -0.33 15.42
N ASP A 167 23.88 -1.26 16.23
CA ASP A 167 22.71 -1.08 17.10
C ASP A 167 23.15 -0.31 18.36
N THR A 168 22.35 0.68 18.79
CA THR A 168 22.64 1.47 19.99
C THR A 168 21.43 1.63 20.92
N LEU A 169 20.36 0.85 20.73
CA LEU A 169 19.12 0.97 21.52
C LEU A 169 19.33 0.74 23.02
N THR A 170 20.24 -0.16 23.40
CA THR A 170 20.59 -0.46 24.79
C THR A 170 21.47 0.60 25.46
N ALA A 171 21.88 1.64 24.73
CA ALA A 171 22.63 2.78 25.26
C ALA A 171 21.75 3.98 25.66
N LEU A 172 20.43 3.89 25.41
CA LEU A 172 19.45 4.87 25.90
C LEU A 172 19.30 4.77 27.43
N SER A 173 19.13 5.91 28.09
CA SER A 173 18.93 6.00 29.55
C SER A 173 17.67 5.27 30.05
N ASP A 174 16.65 5.18 29.20
CA ASP A 174 15.47 4.33 29.38
C ASP A 174 15.21 3.53 28.08
N PRO A 175 15.63 2.25 28.01
CA PRO A 175 15.72 1.51 26.75
C PRO A 175 14.40 1.36 25.98
N VAL A 176 14.46 1.69 24.69
CA VAL A 176 13.48 1.28 23.67
C VAL A 176 13.95 -0.06 23.10
N HIS A 177 13.18 -1.13 23.31
CA HIS A 177 13.50 -2.44 22.76
C HIS A 177 12.73 -2.68 21.47
N LEU A 178 13.46 -2.90 20.37
CA LEU A 178 12.89 -3.06 19.03
C LEU A 178 13.66 -4.16 18.29
N HIS A 179 12.93 -5.12 17.74
CA HIS A 179 13.47 -6.24 16.96
C HIS A 179 12.66 -6.42 15.68
N PHE A 180 13.32 -6.97 14.64
CA PHE A 180 12.70 -7.35 13.39
C PHE A 180 12.87 -8.85 13.23
N ASP A 181 11.77 -9.59 13.33
CA ASP A 181 11.75 -11.00 12.97
C ASP A 181 11.99 -11.13 11.45
N GLU A 182 11.52 -10.16 10.66
CA GLU A 182 11.74 -10.12 9.21
C GLU A 182 11.63 -8.72 8.58
N VAL A 183 12.33 -8.53 7.46
CA VAL A 183 12.23 -7.38 6.55
C VAL A 183 11.96 -7.91 5.14
N ILE A 184 10.87 -7.46 4.52
CA ILE A 184 10.46 -7.85 3.16
C ILE A 184 10.46 -6.60 2.26
N CYS A 185 11.23 -6.60 1.17
CA CYS A 185 11.21 -5.49 0.21
C CYS A 185 9.96 -5.53 -0.68
N CYS A 186 9.45 -4.35 -1.04
CA CYS A 186 8.29 -4.16 -1.92
C CYS A 186 8.67 -3.24 -3.09
N PRO A 187 9.46 -3.69 -4.08
CA PRO A 187 10.07 -2.81 -5.07
C PRO A 187 9.06 -2.10 -5.99
N PRO A 188 9.42 -0.98 -6.65
CA PRO A 188 10.71 -0.27 -6.53
C PRO A 188 10.86 0.49 -5.21
N ASP A 189 9.74 0.86 -4.59
CA ASP A 189 9.69 1.72 -3.41
C ASP A 189 8.91 1.00 -2.29
N GLY A 190 9.56 0.71 -1.17
CA GLY A 190 8.90 0.31 0.08
C GLY A 190 9.37 -1.01 0.67
N MET A 191 8.93 -1.25 1.90
CA MET A 191 9.23 -2.46 2.68
C MET A 191 8.09 -2.78 3.65
N VAL A 192 7.93 -4.05 4.00
CA VAL A 192 7.19 -4.49 5.19
C VAL A 192 8.20 -4.86 6.27
N LEU A 193 7.98 -4.31 7.46
CA LEU A 193 8.71 -4.61 8.67
C LEU A 193 7.83 -5.49 9.57
N ILE A 194 8.34 -6.66 9.95
CA ILE A 194 7.68 -7.61 10.84
C ILE A 194 8.54 -7.74 12.09
N GLY A 195 7.96 -7.54 13.27
CA GLY A 195 8.75 -7.49 14.51
C GLY A 195 7.93 -7.26 15.76
N TRP A 196 8.61 -6.77 16.80
CA TRP A 196 7.99 -6.37 18.07
C TRP A 196 8.70 -5.15 18.67
N ILE A 197 7.96 -4.37 19.44
CA ILE A 197 8.43 -3.15 20.10
C ILE A 197 7.93 -3.04 21.55
N LEU A 198 8.86 -2.86 22.48
CA LEU A 198 8.58 -2.52 23.89
C LEU A 198 9.24 -1.19 24.21
N ALA A 199 8.41 -0.21 24.58
CA ALA A 199 8.82 1.11 25.02
C ALA A 199 7.77 1.67 25.97
N ARG A 200 8.16 2.47 26.96
CA ARG A 200 7.19 3.16 27.82
C ARG A 200 6.39 4.19 26.99
N PRO A 201 5.09 4.40 27.27
CA PRO A 201 4.28 5.39 26.55
C PRO A 201 4.96 6.77 26.53
N GLY A 202 5.03 7.39 25.35
CA GLY A 202 5.67 8.69 25.15
C GLY A 202 7.21 8.68 25.05
N ARG A 203 7.91 7.62 25.48
CA ARG A 203 9.39 7.57 25.53
C ARG A 203 10.04 7.75 24.15
N ALA A 204 9.47 7.14 23.11
CA ALA A 204 9.93 7.32 21.73
C ALA A 204 9.08 8.39 21.04
N LEU A 205 9.65 9.59 20.82
CA LEU A 205 8.98 10.69 20.14
C LEU A 205 8.90 10.47 18.63
N THR A 206 9.98 10.00 18.02
CA THR A 206 10.00 9.64 16.60
C THR A 206 10.77 8.36 16.37
N ILE A 207 10.31 7.58 15.40
CA ILE A 207 11.01 6.42 14.84
C ILE A 207 10.96 6.61 13.32
N ALA A 208 12.12 6.72 12.69
CA ALA A 208 12.23 7.02 11.26
C ALA A 208 13.20 6.08 10.55
N LEU A 209 12.75 5.51 9.44
CA LEU A 209 13.61 4.85 8.46
C LEU A 209 14.54 5.87 7.82
N ARG A 210 15.82 5.51 7.68
CA ARG A 210 16.88 6.29 7.04
C ARG A 210 17.58 5.43 5.99
N GLY A 211 17.91 6.04 4.85
CA GLY A 211 18.73 5.47 3.77
C GLY A 211 19.34 6.59 2.91
N GLN A 212 20.09 6.27 1.85
CA GLN A 212 20.65 7.30 0.97
C GLN A 212 19.56 8.15 0.29
N ASN A 213 18.40 7.56 0.02
CA ASN A 213 17.25 8.20 -0.60
C ASN A 213 16.36 9.00 0.38
N GLY A 214 16.87 9.35 1.57
CA GLY A 214 16.20 10.21 2.54
C GLY A 214 15.62 9.46 3.75
N SER A 215 14.35 9.71 4.07
CA SER A 215 13.71 9.10 5.24
C SER A 215 12.20 8.96 5.15
N ALA A 216 11.63 8.02 5.93
CA ALA A 216 10.19 7.90 6.16
C ALA A 216 9.88 7.60 7.64
N PRO A 217 8.87 8.25 8.26
CA PRO A 217 8.46 7.94 9.62
C PRO A 217 7.76 6.57 9.70
N LEU A 218 7.96 5.84 10.79
CA LEU A 218 7.22 4.61 11.10
C LEU A 218 5.95 4.98 11.89
N ASP A 219 4.84 5.14 11.18
CA ASP A 219 3.54 5.34 11.82
C ASP A 219 2.95 4.03 12.33
N PHE A 220 3.24 3.70 13.59
CA PHE A 220 2.68 2.52 14.26
C PHE A 220 1.15 2.55 14.41
N LYS A 221 0.45 3.67 14.13
CA LYS A 221 -1.02 3.69 14.04
C LYS A 221 -1.54 3.01 12.76
N ARG A 222 -0.67 2.74 11.79
CA ARG A 222 -0.95 1.98 10.55
C ARG A 222 -0.43 0.54 10.60
N ALA A 223 0.28 0.18 11.66
CA ALA A 223 0.73 -1.18 11.87
C ALA A 223 -0.45 -2.07 12.25
N ILE A 224 -0.47 -3.29 11.71
CA ILE A 224 -1.25 -4.39 12.27
C ILE A 224 -0.56 -4.78 13.57
N ARG A 225 -1.31 -4.83 14.68
CA ARG A 225 -0.79 -5.26 15.98
C ARG A 225 -1.10 -6.74 16.20
N SER A 226 -0.26 -7.40 16.98
CA SER A 226 -0.39 -8.84 17.28
C SER A 226 0.16 -9.17 18.65
N ASP A 227 -0.47 -10.13 19.32
CA ASP A 227 -0.02 -10.61 20.62
C ASP A 227 1.27 -11.43 20.49
N ARG A 228 2.25 -11.10 21.33
CA ARG A 228 3.58 -11.71 21.40
C ARG A 228 3.88 -12.09 22.84
N LEU A 229 3.11 -13.06 23.34
CA LEU A 229 3.29 -13.65 24.67
C LEU A 229 4.69 -14.25 24.85
N ASP A 230 5.31 -14.73 23.77
CA ASP A 230 6.72 -15.17 23.72
C ASP A 230 7.69 -14.04 24.08
N VAL A 231 7.46 -12.82 23.59
CA VAL A 231 8.30 -11.65 23.87
C VAL A 231 8.12 -11.19 25.31
N ILE A 232 6.88 -11.16 25.82
CA ILE A 232 6.62 -10.77 27.21
C ILE A 232 7.19 -11.80 28.20
N GLN A 233 6.97 -13.11 27.97
CA GLN A 233 7.45 -14.15 28.89
C GLN A 233 8.98 -14.28 28.93
N ASN A 234 9.66 -14.18 27.77
CA ASN A 234 11.11 -14.40 27.70
C ASN A 234 11.96 -13.12 27.82
N PHE A 235 11.34 -11.93 27.83
CA PHE A 235 12.07 -10.66 27.81
C PHE A 235 11.33 -9.49 28.47
N GLY A 236 10.04 -9.30 28.19
CA GLY A 236 9.28 -8.14 28.67
C GLY A 236 9.07 -8.09 30.19
N ALA A 237 8.67 -9.21 30.79
CA ALA A 237 8.24 -9.27 32.19
C ALA A 237 9.36 -8.88 33.18
N GLU A 238 10.59 -9.35 32.97
CA GLU A 238 11.77 -8.96 33.76
C GLU A 238 12.06 -7.45 33.74
N ARG A 239 11.57 -6.75 32.72
CA ARG A 239 11.83 -5.33 32.43
C ARG A 239 10.62 -4.45 32.74
N GLY A 240 9.55 -5.02 33.31
CA GLY A 240 8.33 -4.31 33.67
C GLY A 240 7.39 -4.03 32.50
N PHE A 241 7.42 -4.85 31.46
CA PHE A 241 6.43 -4.83 30.37
C PHE A 241 5.48 -6.03 30.47
N ASP A 242 4.18 -5.74 30.40
CA ASP A 242 3.07 -6.70 30.52
C ASP A 242 2.14 -6.72 29.29
N ASP A 243 2.06 -5.63 28.52
CA ASP A 243 1.29 -5.55 27.26
C ASP A 243 1.78 -6.56 26.20
N VAL A 244 1.03 -7.65 26.06
CA VAL A 244 1.28 -8.69 25.05
C VAL A 244 1.12 -8.18 23.62
N CYS A 245 0.39 -7.10 23.36
CA CYS A 245 0.08 -6.58 22.02
C CYS A 245 1.27 -5.81 21.38
N CYS A 246 2.50 -6.19 21.72
CA CYS A 246 3.75 -5.55 21.34
C CYS A 246 4.28 -5.93 19.93
N GLY A 247 3.72 -6.97 19.30
CA GLY A 247 4.06 -7.36 17.93
C GLY A 247 3.46 -6.42 16.88
N PHE A 248 4.15 -6.27 15.74
CA PHE A 248 3.68 -5.45 14.63
C PHE A 248 4.03 -6.00 13.24
N ILE A 249 3.15 -5.71 12.26
CA ILE A 249 3.43 -5.73 10.82
C ILE A 249 3.16 -4.32 10.29
N LEU A 250 4.18 -3.65 9.74
CA LEU A 250 4.09 -2.26 9.26
C LEU A 250 4.65 -2.14 7.84
N TYR A 251 3.86 -1.60 6.92
CA TYR A 251 4.32 -1.20 5.60
C TYR A 251 4.84 0.25 5.59
N VAL A 252 6.08 0.43 5.14
CA VAL A 252 6.75 1.74 5.03
C VAL A 252 6.99 2.07 3.55
N PRO A 253 6.27 3.05 2.97
CA PRO A 253 6.45 3.45 1.57
C PRO A 253 7.65 4.39 1.42
N HIS A 254 8.85 3.84 1.21
CA HIS A 254 10.10 4.60 1.06
C HIS A 254 10.96 4.09 -0.10
N ARG A 255 11.61 5.01 -0.84
CA ARG A 255 12.57 4.69 -1.92
C ARG A 255 13.75 3.91 -1.36
N TYR A 256 14.16 2.83 -2.01
CA TYR A 256 15.26 2.00 -1.55
C TYR A 256 16.15 1.52 -2.70
N SER A 257 17.45 1.75 -2.60
CA SER A 257 18.43 1.28 -3.61
C SER A 257 19.04 -0.06 -3.20
N ILE A 258 19.24 -0.97 -4.15
CA ILE A 258 20.00 -2.20 -3.88
C ILE A 258 21.43 -1.79 -3.49
N GLY A 259 21.87 -2.23 -2.30
CA GLY A 259 23.15 -1.82 -1.71
C GLY A 259 23.09 -0.64 -0.73
N ASP A 260 21.91 -0.04 -0.50
CA ASP A 260 21.70 0.78 0.70
C ASP A 260 21.95 -0.04 1.98
N ARG A 261 22.23 0.65 3.09
CA ARG A 261 22.24 0.07 4.44
C ARG A 261 21.20 0.78 5.29
N PRO A 262 19.92 0.36 5.22
CA PRO A 262 18.84 1.07 5.85
C PRO A 262 18.88 0.83 7.35
N TYR A 263 18.57 1.87 8.11
CA TYR A 263 18.53 1.81 9.56
C TYR A 263 17.36 2.63 10.08
N LEU A 264 16.89 2.31 11.28
CA LEU A 264 15.98 3.18 11.99
C LEU A 264 16.77 4.11 12.90
N GLU A 265 16.32 5.35 12.94
CA GLU A 265 16.70 6.37 13.90
C GLU A 265 15.53 6.54 14.88
N ILE A 266 15.82 6.42 16.18
CA ILE A 266 14.88 6.53 17.28
C ILE A 266 15.28 7.77 18.10
N GLU A 267 14.34 8.67 18.33
CA GLU A 267 14.51 9.86 19.18
C GLU A 267 13.64 9.76 20.43
N THR A 268 14.21 10.06 21.61
CA THR A 268 13.47 10.07 22.88
C THR A 268 13.02 11.46 23.32
N ASP A 269 12.05 11.51 24.22
CA ASP A 269 11.60 12.71 24.95
C ASP A 269 12.71 13.33 25.80
N LEU A 270 13.67 12.53 26.25
CA LEU A 270 14.91 12.96 26.92
C LEU A 270 15.97 13.51 25.95
N GLY A 271 15.63 13.72 24.67
CA GLY A 271 16.52 14.28 23.66
C GLY A 271 17.61 13.34 23.16
N GLU A 272 17.63 12.08 23.63
CA GLU A 272 18.59 11.07 23.17
C GLU A 272 18.30 10.64 21.73
N ILE A 273 19.29 10.00 21.11
CA ILE A 273 19.15 9.37 19.80
C ILE A 273 19.75 7.97 19.85
N ALA A 274 19.08 7.00 19.24
CA ALA A 274 19.59 5.65 19.07
C ALA A 274 19.30 5.12 17.68
N TYR A 275 20.05 4.10 17.29
CA TYR A 275 20.01 3.53 15.95
C TYR A 275 19.77 2.02 15.99
N LYS A 276 19.01 1.54 15.00
CA LYS A 276 18.76 0.11 14.79
C LYS A 276 19.06 -0.26 13.33
N PRO A 277 20.13 -1.00 13.02
CA PRO A 277 20.30 -1.55 11.67
C PRO A 277 19.11 -2.46 11.32
N LEU A 278 18.62 -2.37 10.09
CA LEU A 278 17.71 -3.37 9.54
C LEU A 278 18.51 -4.55 8.98
N ALA A 279 17.93 -5.74 9.03
CA ALA A 279 18.48 -6.91 8.36
C ALA A 279 18.33 -6.80 6.83
N GLU A 280 19.26 -7.38 6.08
CA GLU A 280 19.12 -7.51 4.62
C GLU A 280 17.88 -8.37 4.29
N PRO A 281 16.98 -7.93 3.38
CA PRO A 281 15.80 -8.69 3.00
C PRO A 281 16.16 -10.06 2.40
N LYS A 282 15.52 -11.13 2.89
CA LYS A 282 15.83 -12.52 2.47
C LYS A 282 14.86 -13.10 1.45
N LEU A 283 13.68 -12.48 1.28
CA LEU A 283 12.63 -12.98 0.41
C LEU A 283 12.29 -11.97 -0.70
N GLU A 284 12.11 -12.49 -1.91
CA GLU A 284 11.62 -11.76 -3.09
C GLU A 284 10.42 -12.47 -3.74
N GLY A 285 9.71 -11.73 -4.60
CA GLY A 285 8.73 -12.29 -5.55
C GLY A 285 7.71 -13.22 -4.91
N MET A 286 7.55 -14.42 -5.47
CA MET A 286 6.56 -15.40 -4.99
C MET A 286 6.85 -15.91 -3.56
N ALA A 287 8.10 -15.90 -3.10
CA ALA A 287 8.42 -16.26 -1.72
C ALA A 287 8.00 -15.16 -0.73
N ALA A 288 8.27 -13.89 -1.07
CA ALA A 288 7.83 -12.73 -0.31
C ALA A 288 6.29 -12.64 -0.24
N LEU A 289 5.59 -12.89 -1.36
CA LEU A 289 4.13 -13.01 -1.37
C LEU A 289 3.65 -14.12 -0.42
N LYS A 290 4.16 -15.36 -0.59
CA LYS A 290 3.78 -16.55 0.19
C LYS A 290 3.96 -16.36 1.69
N ARG A 291 5.03 -15.68 2.11
CA ARG A 291 5.25 -15.30 3.50
C ARG A 291 4.24 -14.23 3.97
N LEU A 292 4.11 -13.13 3.24
CA LEU A 292 3.30 -11.99 3.67
C LEU A 292 1.80 -12.31 3.78
N ALA A 293 1.25 -13.20 2.93
CA ALA A 293 -0.15 -13.65 3.06
C ALA A 293 -0.29 -15.05 3.70
N GLY A 294 0.79 -15.71 4.09
CA GLY A 294 0.75 -17.01 4.77
C GLY A 294 0.39 -16.91 6.26
N ASP A 295 1.04 -15.97 6.96
CA ASP A 295 1.17 -15.99 8.43
C ASP A 295 0.51 -14.78 9.13
N PHE A 296 -0.65 -14.35 8.66
CA PHE A 296 -1.54 -13.49 9.46
C PHE A 296 -2.94 -14.09 9.59
N ASP A 297 -3.50 -13.94 10.78
CA ASP A 297 -4.94 -14.00 11.00
C ASP A 297 -5.39 -12.62 11.50
N LEU A 298 -6.36 -12.03 10.79
CA LEU A 298 -6.85 -10.68 11.06
C LEU A 298 -8.27 -10.76 11.60
N ALA A 299 -8.53 -10.04 12.69
CA ALA A 299 -9.89 -9.82 13.15
C ALA A 299 -10.72 -9.15 12.04
N TYR A 300 -11.96 -9.62 11.82
CA TYR A 300 -12.83 -9.17 10.74
C TYR A 300 -12.98 -7.63 10.67
N ASN A 301 -13.07 -6.96 11.82
CA ASN A 301 -13.22 -5.51 11.93
C ASN A 301 -11.99 -4.72 11.42
N ASP A 302 -10.78 -5.30 11.55
CA ASP A 302 -9.54 -4.66 11.13
C ASP A 302 -9.12 -5.05 9.71
N LEU A 303 -9.80 -6.01 9.08
CA LEU A 303 -9.43 -6.56 7.77
C LEU A 303 -9.28 -5.47 6.69
N ALA A 304 -10.29 -4.62 6.51
CA ALA A 304 -10.28 -3.57 5.49
C ALA A 304 -9.15 -2.56 5.71
N ARG A 305 -8.99 -2.08 6.95
CA ARG A 305 -7.92 -1.15 7.35
C ARG A 305 -6.54 -1.75 7.14
N SER A 306 -6.36 -3.01 7.53
CA SER A 306 -5.09 -3.74 7.45
C SER A 306 -4.64 -3.94 6.01
N PHE A 307 -5.59 -4.26 5.12
CA PHE A 307 -5.35 -4.32 3.68
C PHE A 307 -5.07 -2.94 3.07
N ASP A 308 -5.84 -1.91 3.38
CA ASP A 308 -5.62 -0.55 2.86
C ASP A 308 -4.30 0.09 3.31
N GLN A 309 -3.94 -0.09 4.58
CA GLN A 309 -2.79 0.62 5.18
C GLN A 309 -1.47 -0.13 5.03
N THR A 310 -1.52 -1.48 4.97
CA THR A 310 -0.33 -2.35 5.07
C THR A 310 -0.28 -3.50 4.05
N ILE A 311 -1.19 -4.49 4.11
CA ILE A 311 -1.04 -5.75 3.34
C ILE A 311 -1.25 -5.56 1.83
N GLY A 312 -2.32 -4.87 1.43
CA GLY A 312 -2.70 -4.69 0.02
C GLY A 312 -1.63 -3.96 -0.80
N PRO A 313 -1.17 -2.75 -0.40
CA PRO A 313 -0.08 -2.04 -1.05
C PRO A 313 1.22 -2.84 -1.18
N ALA A 314 1.56 -3.64 -0.16
CA ALA A 314 2.76 -4.46 -0.16
C ALA A 314 2.65 -5.64 -1.15
N LEU A 315 1.60 -6.46 -1.05
CA LEU A 315 1.35 -7.56 -2.00
C LEU A 315 1.26 -7.04 -3.45
N LEU A 316 0.59 -5.90 -3.67
CA LEU A 316 0.46 -5.28 -4.98
C LEU A 316 1.81 -4.83 -5.55
N ARG A 317 2.70 -4.21 -4.76
CA ARG A 317 4.04 -3.82 -5.24
C ARG A 317 4.93 -5.04 -5.51
N ILE A 318 4.91 -6.05 -4.64
CA ILE A 318 5.68 -7.29 -4.86
C ILE A 318 5.18 -8.01 -6.13
N ASN A 319 3.87 -8.11 -6.35
CA ASN A 319 3.32 -8.74 -7.56
C ASN A 319 3.64 -7.90 -8.82
N ARG A 320 3.48 -6.58 -8.79
CA ARG A 320 3.86 -5.69 -9.90
C ARG A 320 5.35 -5.83 -10.27
N HIS A 321 6.24 -5.89 -9.29
CA HIS A 321 7.68 -6.11 -9.56
C HIS A 321 7.97 -7.51 -10.15
N ARG A 322 7.25 -8.55 -9.71
CA ARG A 322 7.31 -9.89 -10.32
C ARG A 322 6.84 -9.86 -11.78
N LEU A 323 5.71 -9.20 -12.06
CA LEU A 323 5.10 -9.11 -13.38
C LEU A 323 5.89 -8.23 -14.37
N ALA A 324 6.67 -7.26 -13.88
CA ALA A 324 7.56 -6.44 -14.71
C ALA A 324 8.66 -7.27 -15.41
N ARG A 325 8.97 -8.48 -14.90
CA ARG A 325 9.87 -9.44 -15.57
C ARG A 325 9.08 -10.18 -16.66
N GLN A 326 9.62 -10.27 -17.88
CA GLN A 326 9.01 -11.10 -18.93
C GLN A 326 9.22 -12.59 -18.61
N PRO A 327 8.20 -13.46 -18.76
CA PRO A 327 8.33 -14.87 -18.48
C PRO A 327 8.96 -15.61 -19.66
N HIS A 328 10.00 -16.39 -19.39
CA HIS A 328 10.58 -17.31 -20.37
C HIS A 328 9.82 -18.64 -20.38
N PHE A 329 9.68 -19.23 -21.57
CA PHE A 329 9.07 -20.54 -21.78
C PHE A 329 9.70 -21.27 -22.97
N LYS A 330 9.61 -22.60 -22.97
CA LYS A 330 9.91 -23.46 -24.12
C LYS A 330 8.60 -23.98 -24.72
N GLU A 331 8.36 -23.70 -25.99
CA GLU A 331 7.30 -24.33 -26.77
C GLU A 331 7.73 -25.73 -27.28
N VAL A 332 6.81 -26.68 -27.26
CA VAL A 332 6.96 -28.04 -27.82
C VAL A 332 5.66 -28.45 -28.49
N GLU A 333 5.74 -28.89 -29.74
CA GLU A 333 4.61 -29.38 -30.52
C GLU A 333 4.53 -30.91 -30.46
N PHE A 334 3.33 -31.44 -30.29
CA PHE A 334 3.03 -32.87 -30.26
C PHE A 334 2.12 -33.21 -31.45
N GLY A 335 2.74 -33.52 -32.59
CA GLY A 335 2.04 -33.74 -33.86
C GLY A 335 1.76 -32.46 -34.66
N GLU A 336 1.36 -32.63 -35.92
CA GLU A 336 1.04 -31.51 -36.82
C GLU A 336 -0.35 -30.94 -36.52
N VAL A 337 -0.42 -29.63 -36.28
CA VAL A 337 -1.69 -28.90 -36.09
C VAL A 337 -2.28 -28.52 -37.45
N ASN A 338 -3.58 -28.70 -37.63
CA ASN A 338 -4.29 -28.37 -38.88
C ASN A 338 -4.22 -26.85 -39.17
N ALA A 339 -4.18 -26.46 -40.45
CA ALA A 339 -4.26 -25.05 -40.84
C ALA A 339 -5.68 -24.45 -40.71
N ALA A 340 -6.73 -25.27 -40.72
CA ALA A 340 -8.13 -24.83 -40.71
C ALA A 340 -8.72 -24.65 -39.28
N LEU A 341 -7.98 -23.98 -38.39
CA LEU A 341 -8.38 -23.82 -36.98
C LEU A 341 -9.55 -22.83 -36.81
N ARG A 342 -10.63 -23.30 -36.18
CA ARG A 342 -11.72 -22.44 -35.69
C ARG A 342 -11.58 -22.09 -34.21
N PHE A 343 -10.96 -22.96 -33.41
CA PHE A 343 -10.88 -22.78 -31.95
C PHE A 343 -9.47 -23.01 -31.41
N SER A 344 -9.06 -22.17 -30.45
CA SER A 344 -7.86 -22.39 -29.63
C SER A 344 -8.29 -22.61 -28.19
N LEU A 345 -8.12 -23.83 -27.68
CA LEU A 345 -8.40 -24.17 -26.29
C LEU A 345 -7.12 -23.95 -25.49
N ILE A 346 -7.15 -23.02 -24.55
CA ILE A 346 -6.01 -22.57 -23.75
C ILE A 346 -6.17 -23.15 -22.35
N ILE A 347 -5.24 -24.03 -21.95
CA ILE A 347 -5.34 -24.81 -20.71
C ILE A 347 -4.12 -24.53 -19.82
N PRO A 348 -4.22 -23.61 -18.84
CA PRO A 348 -3.24 -23.49 -17.78
C PRO A 348 -3.14 -24.76 -16.93
N MET A 349 -1.93 -25.11 -16.53
CA MET A 349 -1.63 -26.29 -15.72
C MET A 349 -0.65 -25.92 -14.60
N TYR A 350 -0.99 -26.35 -13.38
CA TYR A 350 -0.14 -26.27 -12.19
C TYR A 350 -0.44 -27.50 -11.31
N GLY A 351 0.58 -28.15 -10.73
CA GLY A 351 0.44 -29.31 -9.85
C GLY A 351 -0.03 -30.61 -10.51
N ARG A 352 -1.26 -30.64 -11.05
CA ARG A 352 -1.93 -31.83 -11.60
C ARG A 352 -1.87 -31.90 -13.11
N ILE A 353 -0.74 -32.39 -13.61
CA ILE A 353 -0.53 -32.61 -15.05
C ILE A 353 -1.30 -33.83 -15.60
N ASP A 354 -1.70 -34.77 -14.74
CA ASP A 354 -2.32 -36.05 -15.09
C ASP A 354 -3.72 -35.92 -15.73
N LEU A 355 -4.42 -34.81 -15.47
CA LEU A 355 -5.78 -34.59 -15.97
C LEU A 355 -5.87 -34.45 -17.50
N ILE A 356 -4.73 -34.18 -18.18
CA ILE A 356 -4.62 -34.21 -19.64
C ILE A 356 -5.02 -35.58 -20.22
N GLU A 357 -4.79 -36.69 -19.50
CA GLU A 357 -5.21 -38.02 -19.96
C GLU A 357 -6.73 -38.09 -20.11
N ALA A 358 -7.47 -37.56 -19.13
CA ALA A 358 -8.93 -37.57 -19.12
C ALA A 358 -9.53 -36.53 -20.06
N GLN A 359 -8.91 -35.34 -20.18
CA GLN A 359 -9.33 -34.33 -21.14
C GLN A 359 -9.19 -34.86 -22.58
N LEU A 360 -7.99 -35.30 -22.99
CA LEU A 360 -7.78 -35.78 -24.36
C LEU A 360 -8.59 -37.06 -24.66
N ALA A 361 -8.81 -37.95 -23.68
CA ALA A 361 -9.71 -39.09 -23.86
C ALA A 361 -11.15 -38.66 -24.17
N LEU A 362 -11.73 -37.76 -23.36
CA LEU A 362 -13.11 -37.30 -23.55
C LEU A 362 -13.27 -36.38 -24.77
N LEU A 363 -12.24 -35.61 -25.13
CA LEU A 363 -12.25 -34.79 -26.34
C LEU A 363 -12.08 -35.63 -27.62
N SER A 364 -11.38 -36.79 -27.56
CA SER A 364 -11.23 -37.68 -28.72
C SER A 364 -12.54 -38.25 -29.27
N ILE A 365 -13.60 -38.26 -28.47
CA ILE A 365 -14.94 -38.75 -28.85
C ILE A 365 -15.92 -37.62 -29.23
N HIS A 366 -15.47 -36.36 -29.27
CA HIS A 366 -16.28 -35.19 -29.66
C HIS A 366 -15.69 -34.52 -30.93
N PRO A 367 -16.01 -35.03 -32.14
CA PRO A 367 -15.58 -34.42 -33.40
C PRO A 367 -16.35 -33.11 -33.69
N PRO A 368 -15.76 -32.16 -34.46
CA PRO A 368 -14.52 -32.28 -35.24
C PRO A 368 -13.29 -31.70 -34.51
N VAL A 369 -12.55 -32.54 -33.78
CA VAL A 369 -11.28 -32.19 -33.13
C VAL A 369 -10.26 -31.57 -34.10
N SER A 370 -10.37 -31.88 -35.39
CA SER A 370 -9.56 -31.29 -36.47
C SER A 370 -9.71 -29.77 -36.66
N GLU A 371 -10.72 -29.13 -36.08
CA GLU A 371 -10.90 -27.67 -36.10
C GLU A 371 -10.37 -26.98 -34.83
N TYR A 372 -9.83 -27.75 -33.90
CA TYR A 372 -9.32 -27.29 -32.60
C TYR A 372 -7.80 -27.36 -32.56
N GLU A 373 -7.16 -26.40 -31.87
CA GLU A 373 -5.84 -26.59 -31.29
C GLU A 373 -5.93 -26.55 -29.76
N PHE A 374 -5.07 -27.32 -29.10
CA PHE A 374 -4.93 -27.32 -27.64
C PHE A 374 -3.57 -26.72 -27.27
N ILE A 375 -3.59 -25.74 -26.37
CA ILE A 375 -2.41 -25.00 -25.91
C ILE A 375 -2.30 -25.20 -24.40
N TYR A 376 -1.56 -26.21 -23.98
CA TYR A 376 -1.31 -26.51 -22.57
C TYR A 376 -0.18 -25.63 -22.04
N VAL A 377 -0.43 -24.85 -21.00
CA VAL A 377 0.53 -23.87 -20.44
C VAL A 377 0.93 -24.28 -19.02
N LEU A 378 2.09 -24.91 -18.87
CA LEU A 378 2.58 -25.42 -17.58
C LEU A 378 3.44 -24.38 -16.87
N ASP A 379 2.96 -23.87 -15.73
CA ASP A 379 3.68 -22.92 -14.86
C ASP A 379 4.14 -23.54 -13.52
N ASP A 380 4.35 -24.85 -13.56
CA ASP A 380 4.98 -25.67 -12.52
C ASP A 380 6.32 -26.26 -13.06
N PRO A 381 7.44 -25.51 -12.96
CA PRO A 381 8.73 -25.96 -13.48
C PRO A 381 9.22 -27.31 -12.89
N PRO A 382 9.04 -27.60 -11.58
CA PRO A 382 9.28 -28.94 -11.02
C PRO A 382 8.58 -30.08 -11.76
N LYS A 383 7.33 -29.88 -12.21
CA LYS A 383 6.55 -30.91 -12.94
C LYS A 383 6.97 -31.11 -14.39
N ARG A 384 7.76 -30.22 -15.00
CA ARG A 384 8.09 -30.23 -16.43
C ARG A 384 8.62 -31.58 -16.96
N ARG A 385 9.55 -32.24 -16.26
CA ARG A 385 10.12 -33.54 -16.70
C ARG A 385 9.12 -34.71 -16.63
N GLU A 386 8.09 -34.59 -15.81
CA GLU A 386 6.99 -35.55 -15.70
C GLU A 386 5.99 -35.30 -16.84
N ALA A 387 5.67 -34.02 -17.09
CA ALA A 387 4.80 -33.57 -18.18
C ALA A 387 5.36 -33.89 -19.58
N GLU A 388 6.64 -33.61 -19.85
CA GLU A 388 7.28 -33.92 -21.15
C GLU A 388 7.15 -35.42 -21.53
N ARG A 389 7.12 -36.33 -20.54
CA ARG A 389 6.91 -37.78 -20.76
C ARG A 389 5.44 -38.15 -20.89
N LEU A 390 4.59 -37.57 -20.04
CA LEU A 390 3.14 -37.78 -20.06
C LEU A 390 2.55 -37.33 -21.41
N PHE A 391 3.01 -36.19 -21.91
CA PHE A 391 2.51 -35.56 -23.14
C PHE A 391 2.85 -36.42 -24.38
N ASP A 392 4.06 -37.00 -24.45
CA ASP A 392 4.43 -37.99 -25.46
C ASP A 392 3.56 -39.27 -25.38
N SER A 393 3.28 -39.76 -24.16
CA SER A 393 2.40 -40.92 -23.91
C SER A 393 0.96 -40.68 -24.40
N VAL A 394 0.32 -39.57 -24.03
CA VAL A 394 -1.05 -39.26 -24.44
C VAL A 394 -1.15 -38.93 -25.92
N TYR A 395 -0.16 -38.24 -26.50
CA TYR A 395 -0.13 -37.99 -27.95
C TYR A 395 -0.08 -39.31 -28.74
N ARG A 396 0.81 -40.25 -28.36
CA ARG A 396 0.88 -41.57 -29.01
C ARG A 396 -0.40 -42.38 -28.90
N ARG A 397 -1.14 -42.21 -27.79
CA ARG A 397 -2.37 -42.95 -27.47
C ARG A 397 -3.61 -42.41 -28.18
N PHE A 398 -3.84 -41.10 -28.12
CA PHE A 398 -5.07 -40.46 -28.64
C PHE A 398 -4.90 -39.81 -30.01
N ARG A 399 -3.67 -39.51 -30.44
CA ARG A 399 -3.33 -38.89 -31.74
C ARG A 399 -3.94 -37.52 -32.02
N ILE A 400 -4.48 -36.86 -30.99
CA ILE A 400 -4.86 -35.44 -31.02
C ILE A 400 -3.59 -34.58 -31.01
N PRO A 401 -3.38 -33.67 -31.98
CA PRO A 401 -2.28 -32.73 -31.95
C PRO A 401 -2.45 -31.65 -30.87
N PHE A 402 -1.37 -31.27 -30.19
CA PHE A 402 -1.39 -30.16 -29.23
C PHE A 402 -0.02 -29.48 -29.08
N ARG A 403 -0.03 -28.27 -28.53
CA ARG A 403 1.18 -27.51 -28.19
C ARG A 403 1.30 -27.36 -26.67
N ALA A 404 2.53 -27.45 -26.17
CA ALA A 404 2.87 -27.29 -24.76
C ALA A 404 3.84 -26.14 -24.56
N LEU A 405 3.46 -25.18 -23.71
CA LEU A 405 4.28 -24.04 -23.32
C LEU A 405 4.79 -24.29 -21.90
N PHE A 406 6.07 -24.65 -21.78
CA PHE A 406 6.72 -24.97 -20.52
C PHE A 406 7.44 -23.74 -19.97
N LEU A 407 6.86 -23.10 -18.95
CA LEU A 407 7.42 -21.89 -18.33
C LEU A 407 8.58 -22.23 -17.38
N GLU A 408 9.44 -21.24 -17.14
CA GLU A 408 10.56 -21.34 -16.20
C GLU A 408 10.21 -20.84 -14.77
N ASP A 409 9.11 -20.11 -14.64
CA ASP A 409 8.57 -19.55 -13.39
C ASP A 409 7.08 -19.88 -13.22
N ASN A 410 6.61 -19.89 -11.97
CA ASN A 410 5.18 -19.81 -11.68
C ASN A 410 4.68 -18.37 -11.88
N VAL A 411 3.76 -18.20 -12.83
CA VAL A 411 3.23 -16.90 -13.26
C VAL A 411 1.82 -16.61 -12.71
N GLY A 412 1.04 -17.65 -12.42
CA GLY A 412 -0.37 -17.54 -12.00
C GLY A 412 -1.33 -17.60 -13.18
N PHE A 413 -2.56 -18.04 -12.92
CA PHE A 413 -3.56 -18.42 -13.94
C PHE A 413 -3.75 -17.36 -15.03
N GLY A 414 -4.08 -16.11 -14.67
CA GLY A 414 -4.30 -15.03 -15.64
C GLY A 414 -3.12 -14.82 -16.61
N ARG A 415 -1.87 -14.79 -16.10
CA ARG A 415 -0.69 -14.63 -16.95
C ARG A 415 -0.39 -15.88 -17.80
N ALA A 416 -0.62 -17.08 -17.28
CA ALA A 416 -0.48 -18.33 -18.06
C ALA A 416 -1.48 -18.37 -19.23
N SER A 417 -2.75 -18.07 -18.96
CA SER A 417 -3.80 -17.90 -19.97
C SER A 417 -3.45 -16.84 -21.01
N ASN A 418 -2.89 -15.69 -20.60
CA ASN A 418 -2.46 -14.63 -21.51
C ASN A 418 -1.28 -15.04 -22.41
N ILE A 419 -0.39 -15.92 -21.95
CA ILE A 419 0.68 -16.51 -22.78
C ILE A 419 0.05 -17.41 -23.85
N GLY A 420 -0.90 -18.27 -23.48
CA GLY A 420 -1.65 -19.10 -24.43
C GLY A 420 -2.46 -18.28 -25.46
N LEU A 421 -3.08 -17.17 -25.04
CA LEU A 421 -3.80 -16.23 -25.92
C LEU A 421 -2.88 -15.58 -26.98
N ARG A 422 -1.61 -15.35 -26.64
CA ARG A 422 -0.61 -14.86 -27.60
C ARG A 422 -0.19 -15.95 -28.59
N ALA A 423 -0.17 -17.21 -28.17
CA ALA A 423 0.08 -18.36 -29.05
C ALA A 423 -1.12 -18.76 -29.94
N ALA A 424 -2.35 -18.40 -29.57
CA ALA A 424 -3.60 -18.82 -30.23
C ALA A 424 -3.77 -18.38 -31.70
N ASN A 425 -4.22 -19.29 -32.56
CA ASN A 425 -4.37 -19.12 -34.01
C ASN A 425 -5.82 -19.29 -34.50
N GLY A 426 -6.67 -20.04 -33.79
CA GLY A 426 -8.09 -20.19 -34.12
C GLY A 426 -8.86 -18.85 -34.08
N ARG A 427 -10.03 -18.79 -34.74
CA ARG A 427 -10.91 -17.61 -34.70
C ARG A 427 -11.45 -17.34 -33.30
N TYR A 428 -11.91 -18.39 -32.62
CA TYR A 428 -12.37 -18.32 -31.24
C TYR A 428 -11.26 -18.80 -30.30
N VAL A 429 -11.22 -18.22 -29.10
CA VAL A 429 -10.45 -18.74 -27.98
C VAL A 429 -11.39 -19.27 -26.92
N CYS A 430 -10.96 -20.34 -26.26
CA CYS A 430 -11.59 -20.86 -25.06
C CYS A 430 -10.55 -20.92 -23.95
N PHE A 431 -10.71 -20.11 -22.90
CA PHE A 431 -9.99 -20.34 -21.65
C PHE A 431 -10.66 -21.50 -20.93
N LEU A 432 -9.90 -22.53 -20.59
CA LEU A 432 -10.42 -23.80 -20.09
C LEU A 432 -9.52 -24.34 -18.97
N ASN A 433 -10.07 -24.63 -17.80
CA ASN A 433 -9.32 -25.26 -16.71
C ASN A 433 -8.93 -26.71 -17.06
N SER A 434 -7.80 -27.18 -16.52
CA SER A 434 -7.32 -28.57 -16.70
C SER A 434 -8.18 -29.62 -15.96
N ASP A 435 -9.07 -29.21 -15.05
CA ASP A 435 -10.07 -30.05 -14.38
C ASP A 435 -11.52 -29.82 -14.87
N VAL A 436 -11.69 -29.30 -16.10
CA VAL A 436 -12.98 -29.22 -16.81
C VAL A 436 -13.10 -30.29 -17.89
N PHE A 437 -14.27 -30.92 -17.98
CA PHE A 437 -14.55 -32.08 -18.83
C PHE A 437 -15.92 -31.97 -19.51
N PRO A 438 -16.05 -32.38 -20.79
CA PRO A 438 -17.30 -32.24 -21.54
C PRO A 438 -18.39 -33.21 -21.07
N ARG A 439 -19.64 -32.75 -21.16
CA ARG A 439 -20.86 -33.57 -21.05
C ARG A 439 -21.81 -33.31 -22.23
N THR A 440 -21.95 -32.07 -22.67
CA THR A 440 -22.55 -31.72 -23.97
C THR A 440 -21.54 -31.89 -25.11
N ALA A 441 -21.93 -32.57 -26.20
CA ALA A 441 -21.16 -32.63 -27.44
C ALA A 441 -21.23 -31.30 -28.22
N ASP A 442 -20.25 -31.04 -29.09
CA ASP A 442 -20.18 -29.80 -29.90
C ASP A 442 -20.22 -28.51 -29.05
N TRP A 443 -19.72 -28.60 -27.81
CA TRP A 443 -19.78 -27.50 -26.84
C TRP A 443 -19.02 -26.23 -27.27
N PRO A 444 -17.84 -26.27 -27.94
CA PRO A 444 -17.18 -25.06 -28.41
C PRO A 444 -18.02 -24.34 -29.47
N GLU A 445 -18.62 -25.08 -30.40
CA GLU A 445 -19.51 -24.54 -31.44
C GLU A 445 -20.76 -23.93 -30.84
N ARG A 446 -21.37 -24.59 -29.85
CA ARG A 446 -22.58 -24.08 -29.18
C ARG A 446 -22.29 -22.77 -28.43
N LEU A 447 -21.17 -22.66 -27.72
CA LEU A 447 -20.78 -21.42 -27.02
C LEU A 447 -20.36 -20.29 -27.97
N ALA A 448 -19.73 -20.62 -29.11
CA ALA A 448 -19.33 -19.61 -30.10
C ALA A 448 -20.46 -19.17 -31.05
N ALA A 449 -21.49 -19.99 -31.27
CA ALA A 449 -22.58 -19.67 -32.19
C ALA A 449 -23.39 -18.40 -31.80
N PRO A 450 -23.59 -18.05 -30.52
CA PRO A 450 -24.11 -16.75 -30.12
C PRO A 450 -23.18 -15.57 -30.45
N LEU A 451 -21.87 -15.68 -30.21
CA LEU A 451 -20.89 -14.61 -30.51
C LEU A 451 -20.94 -14.24 -32.00
N GLY A 452 -20.93 -15.24 -32.88
CA GLY A 452 -21.04 -15.04 -34.33
C GLY A 452 -22.42 -14.54 -34.83
N LYS A 453 -23.41 -14.37 -33.95
CA LYS A 453 -24.78 -13.94 -34.27
C LYS A 453 -25.21 -12.63 -33.60
N ASN A 454 -24.69 -12.32 -32.41
CA ASN A 454 -24.98 -11.08 -31.70
C ASN A 454 -23.69 -10.31 -31.39
N PRO A 455 -23.42 -9.18 -32.08
CA PRO A 455 -22.24 -8.35 -31.84
C PRO A 455 -22.24 -7.63 -30.48
N SER A 456 -23.32 -7.69 -29.68
CA SER A 456 -23.29 -7.22 -28.29
C SER A 456 -22.64 -8.23 -27.33
N LEU A 457 -22.43 -9.49 -27.70
CA LEU A 457 -21.81 -10.50 -26.81
C LEU A 457 -20.29 -10.46 -26.91
N GLY A 458 -19.62 -10.17 -25.80
CA GLY A 458 -18.16 -10.23 -25.69
C GLY A 458 -17.63 -11.62 -25.31
N ALA A 459 -18.37 -12.35 -24.45
CA ALA A 459 -17.97 -13.67 -23.96
C ALA A 459 -19.18 -14.57 -23.63
N VAL A 460 -19.03 -15.88 -23.85
CA VAL A 460 -20.04 -16.90 -23.51
C VAL A 460 -19.42 -18.06 -22.73
N GLY A 461 -20.10 -18.50 -21.67
CA GLY A 461 -19.71 -19.64 -20.84
C GLY A 461 -20.80 -20.72 -20.76
N PRO A 462 -20.48 -21.94 -20.32
CA PRO A 462 -21.44 -23.03 -20.14
C PRO A 462 -22.04 -23.05 -18.72
N LEU A 463 -23.06 -23.88 -18.52
CA LEU A 463 -23.43 -24.39 -17.21
C LEU A 463 -22.34 -25.36 -16.72
N LEU A 464 -21.66 -25.00 -15.61
CA LEU A 464 -20.72 -25.90 -14.94
C LEU A 464 -21.42 -26.66 -13.81
N LEU A 465 -21.21 -27.97 -13.79
CA LEU A 465 -21.71 -28.90 -12.77
C LEU A 465 -20.55 -29.49 -11.95
N TYR A 466 -20.83 -29.79 -10.69
CA TYR A 466 -20.02 -30.67 -9.87
C TYR A 466 -20.21 -32.14 -10.27
N GLU A 467 -19.34 -33.04 -9.80
CA GLU A 467 -19.46 -34.48 -10.06
C GLU A 467 -20.78 -35.12 -9.58
N ASP A 468 -21.47 -34.52 -8.60
CA ASP A 468 -22.78 -34.96 -8.10
C ASP A 468 -23.97 -34.44 -8.94
N GLY A 469 -23.70 -33.63 -9.97
CA GLY A 469 -24.71 -32.97 -10.81
C GLY A 469 -25.35 -31.73 -10.19
N SER A 470 -24.87 -31.24 -9.05
CA SER A 470 -25.26 -29.93 -8.53
C SER A 470 -24.59 -28.79 -9.32
N VAL A 471 -25.26 -27.63 -9.36
CA VAL A 471 -24.79 -26.46 -10.10
C VAL A 471 -23.57 -25.85 -9.40
N GLN A 472 -22.53 -25.58 -10.16
CA GLN A 472 -21.35 -24.87 -9.68
C GLN A 472 -21.29 -23.44 -10.23
N HIS A 473 -21.66 -23.24 -11.49
CA HIS A 473 -21.67 -21.93 -12.14
C HIS A 473 -22.73 -21.86 -13.23
N GLN A 474 -23.48 -20.75 -13.26
CA GLN A 474 -24.43 -20.42 -14.32
C GLN A 474 -24.53 -18.89 -14.49
N GLY A 475 -23.38 -18.24 -14.64
CA GLY A 475 -23.21 -16.79 -14.46
C GLY A 475 -23.01 -16.39 -13.00
N MET A 476 -22.52 -15.17 -12.79
CA MET A 476 -22.30 -14.55 -11.48
C MET A 476 -23.13 -13.28 -11.27
N THR A 477 -23.31 -12.95 -10.00
CA THR A 477 -23.62 -11.61 -9.50
C THR A 477 -22.56 -11.20 -8.46
N TYR A 478 -22.78 -10.13 -7.69
CA TYR A 478 -21.94 -9.82 -6.52
C TYR A 478 -22.79 -9.72 -5.26
N LYS A 479 -22.22 -10.16 -4.13
CA LYS A 479 -22.78 -10.00 -2.80
C LYS A 479 -21.81 -9.17 -1.95
N ARG A 480 -22.32 -8.18 -1.23
CA ARG A 480 -21.54 -7.46 -0.20
C ARG A 480 -21.52 -8.28 1.09
N LEU A 481 -20.33 -8.44 1.68
CA LEU A 481 -20.11 -9.21 2.91
C LEU A 481 -19.56 -8.29 4.01
N PRO A 482 -20.42 -7.74 4.90
CA PRO A 482 -20.03 -6.82 5.98
C PRO A 482 -18.87 -7.35 6.82
N GLU A 483 -18.88 -8.65 7.12
CA GLU A 483 -17.87 -9.37 7.89
C GLU A 483 -16.50 -9.49 7.17
N LEU A 484 -16.47 -9.38 5.84
CA LEU A 484 -15.23 -9.41 5.05
C LEU A 484 -14.87 -8.00 4.56
N GLY A 485 -14.63 -7.10 5.51
CA GLY A 485 -14.24 -5.72 5.23
C GLY A 485 -15.32 -4.89 4.52
N ASN A 486 -16.59 -5.34 4.55
CA ASN A 486 -17.70 -4.80 3.78
C ASN A 486 -17.50 -4.80 2.24
N TRP A 487 -16.60 -5.64 1.73
CA TRP A 487 -16.31 -5.75 0.30
C TRP A 487 -17.39 -6.51 -0.48
N LEU A 488 -17.46 -6.26 -1.79
CA LEU A 488 -18.20 -7.05 -2.77
C LEU A 488 -17.38 -8.29 -3.17
N PHE A 489 -18.01 -9.46 -3.13
CA PHE A 489 -17.47 -10.73 -3.60
C PHE A 489 -18.32 -11.29 -4.73
N CYS A 490 -17.70 -11.97 -5.70
CA CYS A 490 -18.40 -12.69 -6.75
C CYS A 490 -19.28 -13.81 -6.15
N ASP A 491 -20.55 -13.86 -6.55
CA ASP A 491 -21.51 -14.88 -6.13
C ASP A 491 -21.97 -15.69 -7.34
N HIS A 492 -21.69 -17.00 -7.32
CA HIS A 492 -22.05 -17.91 -8.40
C HIS A 492 -23.54 -18.26 -8.29
N MET A 493 -24.33 -17.84 -9.28
CA MET A 493 -25.79 -17.90 -9.23
C MET A 493 -26.28 -19.34 -8.97
N GLY A 494 -26.84 -19.59 -7.78
CA GLY A 494 -27.37 -20.90 -7.41
C GLY A 494 -26.32 -22.02 -7.22
N LYS A 495 -25.06 -21.69 -6.93
CA LYS A 495 -24.02 -22.69 -6.56
C LYS A 495 -24.52 -23.62 -5.43
N GLY A 496 -24.27 -24.92 -5.58
CA GLY A 496 -24.72 -25.98 -4.66
C GLY A 496 -26.21 -26.35 -4.74
N LYS A 497 -26.99 -25.76 -5.65
CA LYS A 497 -28.40 -26.15 -5.89
C LYS A 497 -28.49 -27.23 -6.96
N ARG A 498 -29.63 -27.93 -7.04
CA ARG A 498 -29.95 -28.77 -8.20
C ARG A 498 -30.16 -27.89 -9.44
N GLN A 499 -29.81 -28.43 -10.59
CA GLN A 499 -30.04 -27.83 -11.91
C GLN A 499 -31.54 -27.56 -12.15
N SER A 500 -31.86 -26.41 -12.73
CA SER A 500 -33.18 -26.07 -13.24
C SER A 500 -33.44 -26.72 -14.60
N SER A 501 -34.71 -26.98 -14.93
CA SER A 501 -35.14 -27.41 -16.27
C SER A 501 -34.88 -26.39 -17.38
N ASP A 502 -34.56 -25.15 -17.00
CA ASP A 502 -34.55 -23.99 -17.87
C ASP A 502 -33.22 -23.91 -18.62
N GLY A 503 -33.26 -24.17 -19.93
CA GLY A 503 -32.10 -24.11 -20.83
C GLY A 503 -31.96 -22.78 -21.57
N GLY A 504 -30.95 -22.70 -22.44
CA GLY A 504 -30.72 -21.58 -23.35
C GLY A 504 -29.83 -20.46 -22.80
N LEU A 505 -29.61 -19.45 -23.65
CA LEU A 505 -28.68 -18.35 -23.42
C LEU A 505 -29.27 -17.29 -22.48
N ARG A 506 -28.54 -16.95 -21.41
CA ARG A 506 -28.90 -15.94 -20.40
C ARG A 506 -27.75 -14.95 -20.17
N GLN A 507 -28.00 -13.66 -20.32
CA GLN A 507 -27.03 -12.60 -20.00
C GLN A 507 -26.76 -12.53 -18.47
N CYS A 508 -25.55 -12.13 -18.09
CA CYS A 508 -25.13 -11.98 -16.70
C CYS A 508 -23.94 -11.00 -16.56
N LEU A 509 -23.66 -10.57 -15.32
CA LEU A 509 -22.61 -9.57 -15.04
C LEU A 509 -21.19 -10.13 -15.19
N ALA A 510 -21.01 -11.43 -14.95
CA ALA A 510 -19.77 -12.14 -15.23
C ALA A 510 -20.00 -13.65 -15.43
N ILE A 511 -19.08 -14.30 -16.13
CA ILE A 511 -18.94 -15.75 -16.27
C ILE A 511 -17.54 -16.18 -15.82
N THR A 512 -17.34 -17.46 -15.46
CA THR A 512 -16.02 -17.89 -14.95
C THR A 512 -15.02 -18.23 -16.04
N GLY A 513 -13.74 -17.93 -15.79
CA GLY A 513 -12.60 -18.26 -16.63
C GLY A 513 -12.31 -19.77 -16.71
N ALA A 514 -12.95 -20.59 -15.86
CA ALA A 514 -12.83 -22.05 -15.92
C ALA A 514 -13.36 -22.63 -17.25
N CYS A 515 -14.34 -21.98 -17.89
CA CYS A 515 -14.68 -22.21 -19.30
C CYS A 515 -15.31 -20.93 -19.90
N MET A 516 -14.52 -20.14 -20.62
CA MET A 516 -14.94 -18.87 -21.22
C MET A 516 -14.56 -18.83 -22.70
N VAL A 517 -15.54 -18.66 -23.59
CA VAL A 517 -15.34 -18.57 -25.05
C VAL A 517 -15.51 -17.13 -25.52
N MET A 518 -14.59 -16.67 -26.39
CA MET A 518 -14.55 -15.32 -26.98
C MET A 518 -14.07 -15.38 -28.43
N GLU A 519 -14.36 -14.35 -29.24
CA GLU A 519 -13.61 -14.09 -30.48
C GLU A 519 -12.16 -13.72 -30.10
N ARG A 520 -11.16 -14.37 -30.73
CA ARG A 520 -9.73 -14.24 -30.38
C ARG A 520 -9.26 -12.80 -30.39
N ASP A 521 -9.64 -12.04 -31.42
CA ASP A 521 -9.10 -10.70 -31.64
C ASP A 521 -9.68 -9.70 -30.63
N LEU A 522 -10.95 -9.87 -30.20
CA LEU A 522 -11.50 -9.18 -29.04
C LEU A 522 -10.73 -9.55 -27.76
N ALA A 523 -10.53 -10.84 -27.47
CA ALA A 523 -9.79 -11.27 -26.28
C ALA A 523 -8.37 -10.67 -26.23
N ARG A 524 -7.70 -10.55 -27.38
CA ARG A 524 -6.41 -9.87 -27.54
C ARG A 524 -6.51 -8.36 -27.34
N GLU A 525 -7.54 -7.71 -27.86
CA GLU A 525 -7.80 -6.26 -27.68
C GLU A 525 -8.17 -5.89 -26.23
N MET A 526 -8.74 -6.85 -25.49
CA MET A 526 -8.94 -6.77 -24.03
C MET A 526 -7.66 -7.06 -23.24
N GLY A 527 -6.58 -7.52 -23.88
CA GLY A 527 -5.35 -7.95 -23.21
C GLY A 527 -5.46 -9.25 -22.41
N GLY A 528 -6.58 -9.98 -22.53
CA GLY A 528 -6.89 -11.15 -21.70
C GLY A 528 -7.23 -10.80 -20.24
N PHE A 529 -6.81 -11.67 -19.32
CA PHE A 529 -7.04 -11.53 -17.88
C PHE A 529 -6.08 -10.51 -17.24
N HIS A 530 -6.51 -9.82 -16.19
CA HIS A 530 -5.70 -8.80 -15.52
C HIS A 530 -4.65 -9.45 -14.58
N GLU A 531 -3.37 -9.42 -14.99
CA GLU A 531 -2.29 -10.22 -14.37
C GLU A 531 -1.93 -9.86 -12.92
N GLU A 532 -2.46 -8.76 -12.36
CA GLU A 532 -2.20 -8.35 -10.98
C GLU A 532 -3.00 -9.14 -9.92
N TYR A 533 -4.05 -9.85 -10.34
CA TYR A 533 -4.73 -10.83 -9.50
C TYR A 533 -3.82 -12.05 -9.25
N LEU A 534 -3.87 -12.60 -8.04
CA LEU A 534 -3.02 -13.74 -7.65
C LEU A 534 -3.73 -15.11 -7.77
N ASN A 535 -5.07 -15.14 -7.74
CA ASN A 535 -5.98 -16.26 -8.04
C ASN A 535 -7.42 -15.87 -7.63
N ASP A 536 -8.41 -16.11 -8.47
CA ASP A 536 -9.80 -15.61 -8.33
C ASP A 536 -9.93 -14.11 -8.68
N PHE A 537 -11.11 -13.72 -9.18
CA PHE A 537 -11.53 -12.39 -9.66
C PHE A 537 -10.99 -11.92 -11.01
N GLU A 538 -10.01 -12.60 -11.64
CA GLU A 538 -9.48 -12.16 -12.94
C GLU A 538 -10.47 -12.35 -14.11
N ASP A 539 -11.39 -13.30 -13.97
CA ASP A 539 -12.47 -13.57 -14.92
C ASP A 539 -13.62 -12.56 -14.80
N ALA A 540 -14.02 -12.26 -13.57
CA ALA A 540 -14.98 -11.22 -13.23
C ALA A 540 -14.52 -9.83 -13.70
N ASP A 541 -13.23 -9.51 -13.54
CA ASP A 541 -12.60 -8.30 -14.07
C ASP A 541 -12.69 -8.20 -15.60
N LEU A 542 -12.38 -9.28 -16.33
CA LEU A 542 -12.49 -9.29 -17.80
C LEU A 542 -13.95 -9.07 -18.24
N CYS A 543 -14.92 -9.67 -17.55
CA CYS A 543 -16.34 -9.44 -17.81
C CYS A 543 -16.76 -7.98 -17.56
N LEU A 544 -16.26 -7.34 -16.49
CA LEU A 544 -16.55 -5.93 -16.22
C LEU A 544 -15.92 -4.99 -17.26
N ARG A 545 -14.69 -5.28 -17.73
CA ARG A 545 -14.06 -4.52 -18.83
C ARG A 545 -14.79 -4.67 -20.16
N LEU A 546 -15.39 -5.84 -20.44
CA LEU A 546 -16.31 -6.01 -21.59
C LEU A 546 -17.55 -5.11 -21.41
N HIS A 547 -18.15 -5.10 -20.22
CA HIS A 547 -19.28 -4.25 -19.87
C HIS A 547 -18.98 -2.74 -19.89
N GLU A 548 -17.72 -2.30 -19.78
CA GLU A 548 -17.31 -0.90 -20.01
C GLU A 548 -17.26 -0.53 -21.50
N ARG A 549 -17.03 -1.51 -22.38
CA ARG A 549 -17.07 -1.32 -23.84
C ARG A 549 -18.47 -1.52 -24.44
N GLY A 550 -19.49 -1.69 -23.59
CA GLY A 550 -20.87 -1.95 -24.02
C GLY A 550 -21.09 -3.37 -24.55
N LEU A 551 -20.24 -4.33 -24.16
CA LEU A 551 -20.37 -5.74 -24.48
C LEU A 551 -20.88 -6.54 -23.29
N ASP A 552 -21.80 -7.46 -23.55
CA ASP A 552 -22.44 -8.34 -22.58
C ASP A 552 -21.69 -9.66 -22.41
N CYS A 553 -21.82 -10.27 -21.23
CA CYS A 553 -21.42 -11.65 -20.97
C CYS A 553 -22.68 -12.52 -20.83
N ALA A 554 -22.62 -13.78 -21.30
CA ALA A 554 -23.74 -14.71 -21.22
C ALA A 554 -23.33 -16.13 -20.84
N VAL A 555 -24.27 -16.87 -20.26
CA VAL A 555 -24.16 -18.32 -20.05
C VAL A 555 -25.16 -19.04 -20.95
N ASP A 556 -24.76 -20.14 -21.60
CA ASP A 556 -25.71 -21.07 -22.22
C ASP A 556 -26.00 -22.25 -21.28
N LEU A 557 -27.22 -22.28 -20.75
CA LEU A 557 -27.69 -23.32 -19.83
C LEU A 557 -27.97 -24.66 -20.53
N SER A 558 -27.94 -24.68 -21.87
CA SER A 558 -28.02 -25.90 -22.69
C SER A 558 -26.66 -26.51 -23.02
N VAL A 559 -25.56 -25.92 -22.54
CA VAL A 559 -24.20 -26.48 -22.66
C VAL A 559 -23.70 -26.85 -21.27
N GLU A 560 -23.56 -28.15 -21.01
CA GLU A 560 -23.17 -28.71 -19.73
C GLU A 560 -21.72 -29.22 -19.79
N LEU A 561 -20.87 -28.75 -18.87
CA LEU A 561 -19.55 -29.33 -18.58
C LEU A 561 -19.44 -29.67 -17.09
N TYR A 562 -18.61 -30.66 -16.76
CA TYR A 562 -18.19 -30.91 -15.38
C TYR A 562 -16.92 -30.11 -15.05
N HIS A 563 -16.83 -29.54 -13.86
CA HIS A 563 -15.60 -28.90 -13.35
C HIS A 563 -15.32 -29.42 -11.94
N LEU A 564 -14.18 -30.06 -11.72
CA LEU A 564 -13.92 -30.79 -10.48
C LEU A 564 -13.37 -29.93 -9.32
N GLU A 565 -13.43 -28.60 -9.44
CA GLU A 565 -13.06 -27.52 -8.51
C GLU A 565 -11.91 -27.82 -7.52
N ARG A 566 -10.79 -27.09 -7.66
CA ARG A 566 -9.60 -27.12 -6.78
C ARG A 566 -8.84 -28.45 -6.74
N LYS A 567 -9.31 -29.52 -7.39
CA LYS A 567 -8.55 -30.78 -7.48
C LYS A 567 -7.22 -30.62 -8.22
N SER A 568 -7.06 -29.57 -9.05
CA SER A 568 -5.78 -29.17 -9.65
C SER A 568 -4.76 -28.56 -8.67
N HIS A 569 -5.19 -28.05 -7.51
CA HIS A 569 -4.33 -27.35 -6.54
C HIS A 569 -4.17 -28.13 -5.21
N PRO A 570 -3.47 -29.27 -5.18
CA PRO A 570 -3.20 -30.00 -3.95
C PRO A 570 -2.18 -29.26 -3.06
N GLY A 571 -2.60 -28.88 -1.85
CA GLY A 571 -1.67 -28.54 -0.76
C GLY A 571 -1.35 -27.06 -0.51
N SER A 572 -2.13 -26.12 -1.03
CA SER A 572 -2.06 -24.73 -0.53
C SER A 572 -2.55 -24.65 0.93
N ALA A 573 -1.84 -23.93 1.79
CA ALA A 573 -2.27 -23.71 3.17
C ALA A 573 -3.61 -22.94 3.18
N LYS A 574 -4.55 -23.36 4.04
CA LYS A 574 -5.90 -22.75 4.10
C LYS A 574 -5.84 -21.24 4.32
N THR A 575 -4.93 -20.79 5.18
CA THR A 575 -4.68 -19.37 5.50
C THR A 575 -4.21 -18.58 4.27
N TRP A 576 -3.20 -19.08 3.54
CA TRP A 576 -2.70 -18.48 2.29
C TRP A 576 -3.83 -18.28 1.28
N SER A 577 -4.58 -19.34 0.98
CA SER A 577 -5.64 -19.29 -0.03
C SER A 577 -6.73 -18.28 0.34
N ARG A 578 -7.16 -18.25 1.61
CA ARG A 578 -8.10 -17.24 2.14
C ARG A 578 -7.54 -15.82 1.99
N ASN A 579 -6.31 -15.60 2.42
CA ASN A 579 -5.68 -14.27 2.44
C ASN A 579 -5.40 -13.76 1.01
N ILE A 580 -5.21 -14.65 0.02
CA ILE A 580 -5.18 -14.30 -1.40
C ILE A 580 -6.57 -13.94 -1.94
N THR A 581 -7.63 -14.71 -1.64
CA THR A 581 -8.99 -14.30 -2.01
C THR A 581 -9.36 -12.94 -1.38
N PHE A 582 -8.88 -12.62 -0.17
CA PHE A 582 -9.03 -11.29 0.44
C PHE A 582 -8.23 -10.19 -0.29
N TYR A 583 -6.98 -10.46 -0.70
CA TYR A 583 -6.19 -9.54 -1.53
C TYR A 583 -6.87 -9.23 -2.87
N ASN A 584 -7.40 -10.26 -3.54
CA ASN A 584 -8.06 -10.09 -4.82
C ASN A 584 -9.43 -9.40 -4.67
N ALA A 585 -10.19 -9.69 -3.63
CA ALA A 585 -11.40 -8.94 -3.29
C ALA A 585 -11.11 -7.45 -3.01
N TRP A 586 -10.08 -7.14 -2.23
CA TRP A 586 -9.60 -5.78 -1.95
C TRP A 586 -9.23 -5.03 -3.25
N LEU A 587 -8.41 -5.66 -4.10
CA LEU A 587 -8.01 -5.10 -5.39
C LEU A 587 -9.22 -4.88 -6.32
N HIS A 588 -10.10 -5.89 -6.42
CA HIS A 588 -11.29 -5.82 -7.26
C HIS A 588 -12.26 -4.73 -6.80
N ASN A 589 -12.48 -4.54 -5.50
CA ASN A 589 -13.33 -3.44 -5.02
C ASN A 589 -12.72 -2.07 -5.34
N ARG A 590 -11.39 -1.94 -5.24
CA ARG A 590 -10.68 -0.68 -5.58
C ARG A 590 -10.69 -0.34 -7.07
N LEU A 591 -10.86 -1.33 -7.95
CA LEU A 591 -11.05 -1.12 -9.39
C LEU A 591 -12.53 -0.94 -9.76
N TRP A 592 -13.43 -1.73 -9.15
CA TRP A 592 -14.75 -2.01 -9.72
C TRP A 592 -15.96 -1.66 -8.85
N GLU A 593 -15.81 -1.29 -7.56
CA GLU A 593 -16.97 -1.13 -6.65
C GLU A 593 -18.05 -0.20 -7.21
N GLN A 594 -17.67 0.97 -7.75
CA GLN A 594 -18.63 1.93 -8.31
C GLN A 594 -19.36 1.36 -9.54
N ALA A 595 -18.63 0.68 -10.42
CA ALA A 595 -19.13 0.07 -11.65
C ALA A 595 -20.00 -1.18 -11.42
N ILE A 596 -19.81 -1.87 -10.29
CA ILE A 596 -20.65 -2.97 -9.83
C ILE A 596 -21.92 -2.41 -9.16
N VAL A 597 -21.79 -1.45 -8.25
CA VAL A 597 -22.94 -0.83 -7.56
C VAL A 597 -23.89 -0.18 -8.56
N SER A 598 -23.38 0.55 -9.56
CA SER A 598 -24.23 1.17 -10.59
C SER A 598 -25.00 0.17 -11.47
N ARG A 599 -24.53 -1.08 -11.58
CA ARG A 599 -25.18 -2.17 -12.33
C ARG A 599 -26.09 -3.05 -11.46
N LEU A 600 -25.88 -3.09 -10.13
CA LEU A 600 -26.71 -3.83 -9.18
C LEU A 600 -27.83 -2.98 -8.56
N SER A 601 -27.68 -1.66 -8.51
CA SER A 601 -28.79 -0.76 -8.20
C SER A 601 -29.88 -0.89 -9.27
N PRO A 602 -31.14 -1.21 -8.92
CA PRO A 602 -32.22 -1.13 -9.88
C PRO A 602 -32.36 0.33 -10.36
N ALA A 603 -32.54 0.52 -11.66
CA ALA A 603 -32.55 1.86 -12.26
C ALA A 603 -33.71 2.70 -11.71
N ILE A 604 -33.41 3.60 -10.76
CA ILE A 604 -34.35 4.60 -10.26
C ILE A 604 -34.54 5.63 -11.37
N SER A 605 -35.60 5.45 -12.15
CA SER A 605 -35.94 6.30 -13.28
C SER A 605 -36.39 7.69 -12.82
N CYS A 606 -35.75 8.73 -13.34
CA CYS A 606 -36.28 10.10 -13.33
C CYS A 606 -36.13 10.74 -14.71
N SER A 607 -37.02 10.38 -15.63
CA SER A 607 -37.56 11.42 -16.52
C SER A 607 -38.19 12.50 -15.62
N PRO A 608 -38.00 13.80 -15.88
CA PRO A 608 -38.60 14.83 -15.04
C PRO A 608 -40.12 14.66 -14.98
N PRO A 609 -40.75 14.78 -13.79
CA PRO A 609 -42.19 14.96 -13.72
C PRO A 609 -42.56 16.18 -14.56
N GLY A 610 -43.50 16.02 -15.49
CA GLY A 610 -43.99 17.14 -16.30
C GLY A 610 -44.49 18.25 -15.38
N ALA A 611 -44.06 19.49 -15.64
CA ALA A 611 -44.51 20.64 -14.86
C ALA A 611 -46.05 20.70 -14.88
N PRO A 612 -46.72 20.94 -13.73
CA PRO A 612 -48.17 21.01 -13.69
C PRO A 612 -48.65 22.15 -14.59
N ALA A 613 -49.55 21.84 -15.52
CA ALA A 613 -50.10 22.83 -16.43
C ALA A 613 -50.83 23.92 -15.63
N LEU A 614 -50.48 25.18 -15.88
CA LEU A 614 -51.22 26.32 -15.36
C LEU A 614 -52.61 26.35 -16.00
N ALA A 615 -53.62 26.02 -15.21
CA ALA A 615 -55.01 26.16 -15.60
C ALA A 615 -55.43 27.64 -15.52
N GLU A 616 -55.15 28.39 -16.59
CA GLU A 616 -55.81 29.69 -16.78
C GLU A 616 -57.32 29.50 -16.98
N GLN A 617 -58.08 30.50 -16.54
CA GLN A 617 -59.51 30.38 -16.31
C GLN A 617 -60.33 30.79 -17.54
N THR A 618 -61.39 30.02 -17.81
CA THR A 618 -62.67 30.46 -18.40
C THR A 618 -62.68 31.30 -19.67
N THR A 619 -63.41 30.83 -20.69
CA THR A 619 -64.60 31.56 -21.20
C THR A 619 -65.47 30.68 -22.11
N ALA A 620 -66.77 30.97 -22.10
CA ALA A 620 -67.84 30.46 -22.98
C ALA A 620 -68.03 28.92 -23.01
#